data_AF-R7TWS2-F1
#
_entry.id   AF-R7TWS2-F1
#
_cell.length_a   1.000
_cell.length_b   1.000
_cell.length_c   1.000
_cell.angle_alpha   90.00
_cell.angle_beta   90.00
_cell.angle_gamma   90.00
#
_symmetry.space_group_name_H-M   'P 1'
#
loop_
_entity.id
_entity.type
_entity.pdbx_description
1 polymer ?
#
loop_
_entity_poly.entity_id
_entity_poly.type
_entity_poly.pdbx_seq_one_letter_code
_entity_poly.pdbx_strand_id
1 'polypeptide(L)'
;MSKPQRIAMEMLTTEREYVKKLHLIDQVFHTQIMMMNREEHLFPNEVVPMMFSNVKSIYQFHHDFLLPQLEKRMTIWDEEPRIGDVMRKFAPFLKLYTDYVKNFDRSMTTISAWLEKSPKLASFVEEKQRLPECGNLSLQNHMLGPIQRVPRYEMLLKDYLKRLDSDSPDQDDTIKALELVKMAACHSNEAMKNIEKFRKLLEINESLGGFLDLVSPTRELIKEGKLMKISARSGLLMERYIFLFNDTLLVCQTMPTAMIGLKQQYRLKSRLEVDGMQVLEGDNLETPNTFYIKSKQKTIEFHTR
;
A
#
# COMPACT_ATOMS: atom_id res chain seq x y z
N MET A 1 -30.53 5.02 -14.45
CA MET A 1 -29.42 5.91 -14.09
C MET A 1 -28.69 6.40 -15.32
N SER A 2 -28.55 7.72 -15.46
CA SER A 2 -27.78 8.35 -16.54
C SER A 2 -26.29 8.00 -16.45
N LYS A 3 -25.55 8.19 -17.55
CA LYS A 3 -24.11 7.95 -17.62
C LYS A 3 -23.33 8.75 -16.54
N PRO A 4 -23.57 10.07 -16.34
CA PRO A 4 -22.98 10.85 -15.24
C PRO A 4 -23.39 10.35 -13.84
N GLN A 5 -24.66 10.00 -13.65
CA GLN A 5 -25.17 9.52 -12.35
C GLN A 5 -24.50 8.23 -11.90
N ARG A 6 -24.14 7.34 -12.83
CA ARG A 6 -23.37 6.12 -12.49
C ARG A 6 -22.00 6.46 -11.91
N ILE A 7 -21.31 7.44 -12.47
CA ILE A 7 -19.98 7.86 -12.00
C ILE A 7 -20.09 8.57 -10.64
N ALA A 8 -21.11 9.42 -10.46
CA ALA A 8 -21.38 10.04 -9.16
C ALA A 8 -21.73 9.00 -8.08
N MET A 9 -22.52 7.98 -8.42
CA MET A 9 -22.82 6.88 -7.51
C MET A 9 -21.56 6.04 -7.19
N GLU A 10 -20.68 5.82 -8.17
CA GLU A 10 -19.40 5.16 -7.94
C GLU A 10 -18.50 5.99 -7.01
N MET A 11 -18.47 7.31 -7.19
CA MET A 11 -17.75 8.22 -6.31
C MET A 11 -18.26 8.10 -4.87
N LEU A 12 -19.58 8.15 -4.65
CA LEU A 12 -20.19 7.97 -3.33
C LEU A 12 -19.90 6.58 -2.74
N THR A 13 -20.08 5.52 -3.53
CA THR A 13 -19.93 4.14 -3.06
C THR A 13 -18.50 3.88 -2.63
N THR A 14 -17.52 4.30 -3.44
CA THR A 14 -16.11 4.18 -3.09
C THR A 14 -15.70 5.15 -1.98
N GLU A 15 -16.40 6.27 -1.78
CA GLU A 15 -16.20 7.18 -0.64
C GLU A 15 -16.59 6.50 0.67
N ARG A 16 -17.76 5.86 0.72
CA ARG A 16 -18.22 5.13 1.91
C ARG A 16 -17.19 4.08 2.34
N GLU A 17 -16.72 3.29 1.38
CA GLU A 17 -15.68 2.29 1.65
C GLU A 17 -14.35 2.91 2.08
N TYR A 18 -14.01 4.07 1.52
CA TYR A 18 -12.81 4.80 1.92
C TYR A 18 -12.91 5.37 3.34
N VAL A 19 -14.05 5.95 3.71
CA VAL A 19 -14.31 6.46 5.07
C VAL A 19 -14.28 5.33 6.09
N LYS A 20 -14.81 4.15 5.78
CA LYS A 20 -14.66 2.95 6.63
C LYS A 20 -13.19 2.57 6.86
N LYS A 21 -12.36 2.62 5.82
CA LYS A 21 -10.91 2.36 5.94
C LYS A 21 -10.21 3.43 6.78
N LEU A 22 -10.56 4.71 6.61
CA LEU A 22 -10.03 5.79 7.44
C LEU A 22 -10.45 5.66 8.90
N HIS A 23 -11.70 5.26 9.15
CA HIS A 23 -12.20 4.96 10.48
C HIS A 23 -11.39 3.84 11.15
N LEU A 24 -11.08 2.77 10.40
CA LEU A 24 -10.22 1.69 10.90
C LEU A 24 -8.86 2.25 11.35
N ILE A 25 -8.19 3.03 10.50
CA ILE A 25 -6.87 3.60 10.84
C ILE A 25 -6.94 4.56 12.03
N ASP A 26 -7.92 5.46 12.05
CA ASP A 26 -8.01 6.51 13.09
C ASP A 26 -8.60 6.03 14.42
N GLN A 27 -9.70 5.28 14.38
CA GLN A 27 -10.48 4.93 15.56
C GLN A 27 -10.06 3.58 16.15
N VAL A 28 -9.71 2.60 15.31
CA VAL A 28 -9.32 1.26 15.79
C VAL A 28 -7.84 1.20 16.14
N PHE A 29 -6.97 1.82 15.34
CA PHE A 29 -5.53 1.83 15.62
C PHE A 29 -5.09 3.11 16.35
N HIS A 30 -5.13 4.27 15.69
CA HIS A 30 -4.55 5.51 16.24
C HIS A 30 -5.13 5.90 17.61
N THR A 31 -6.45 5.97 17.75
CA THR A 31 -7.11 6.38 18.99
C THR A 31 -6.84 5.39 20.13
N GLN A 32 -6.89 4.09 19.87
CA GLN A 32 -6.64 3.08 20.90
C GLN A 32 -5.17 3.03 21.32
N ILE A 33 -4.22 3.18 20.38
CA ILE A 33 -2.79 3.28 20.67
C ILE A 33 -2.49 4.56 21.48
N MET A 34 -3.14 5.69 21.13
CA MET A 34 -3.07 6.92 21.92
C MET A 34 -3.56 6.72 23.36
N MET A 35 -4.71 6.05 23.54
CA MET A 35 -5.27 5.78 24.88
C MET A 35 -4.36 4.86 25.69
N MET A 36 -3.91 3.76 25.09
CA MET A 36 -2.96 2.84 25.72
C MET A 36 -1.68 3.55 26.18
N ASN A 37 -1.15 4.47 25.37
CA ASN A 37 0.04 5.22 25.75
C ASN A 37 -0.20 6.25 26.86
N ARG A 38 -1.40 6.82 26.91
CA ARG A 38 -1.76 7.77 27.95
C ARG A 38 -1.84 7.11 29.32
N GLU A 39 -2.29 5.86 29.36
CA GLU A 39 -2.43 5.08 30.59
C GLU A 39 -1.10 4.48 31.04
N GLU A 40 -0.27 4.04 30.09
CA GLU A 40 0.89 3.20 30.40
C GLU A 40 2.26 3.81 30.05
N HIS A 41 2.28 4.95 29.34
CA HIS A 41 3.51 5.64 28.93
C HIS A 41 4.50 4.75 28.15
N LEU A 42 3.98 3.92 27.24
CA LEU A 42 4.75 2.95 26.43
C LEU A 42 5.77 3.61 25.48
N PHE A 43 5.49 4.83 25.02
CA PHE A 43 6.36 5.57 24.12
C PHE A 43 6.25 7.10 24.37
N PRO A 44 7.29 7.87 23.97
CA PRO A 44 7.24 9.33 24.00
C PRO A 44 6.01 9.91 23.29
N ASN A 45 5.53 11.06 23.76
CA ASN A 45 4.28 11.67 23.30
C ASN A 45 4.28 11.97 21.79
N GLU A 46 5.45 12.19 21.19
CA GLU A 46 5.59 12.47 19.77
C GLU A 46 5.50 11.22 18.87
N VAL A 47 5.59 10.01 19.42
CA VAL A 47 5.66 8.76 18.64
C VAL A 47 4.35 8.47 17.91
N VAL A 48 3.20 8.55 18.57
CA VAL A 48 1.92 8.26 17.90
C VAL A 48 1.59 9.27 16.81
N PRO A 49 1.77 10.59 17.03
CA PRO A 49 1.68 11.57 15.94
C PRO A 49 2.62 11.23 14.77
N MET A 50 3.84 10.73 15.02
CA MET A 50 4.73 10.30 13.95
C MET A 50 4.24 9.05 13.22
N MET A 51 3.68 8.06 13.93
CA MET A 51 3.14 6.83 13.34
C MET A 51 1.98 7.10 12.37
N PHE A 52 1.10 8.04 12.71
CA PHE A 52 -0.15 8.25 11.97
C PHE A 52 -0.21 9.56 11.19
N SER A 53 0.80 10.43 11.30
CA SER A 53 0.83 11.74 10.63
C SER A 53 -0.49 12.49 10.90
N ASN A 54 -1.12 13.05 9.86
CA ASN A 54 -2.39 13.75 9.92
C ASN A 54 -3.60 12.89 9.49
N VAL A 55 -3.56 11.55 9.64
CA VAL A 55 -4.72 10.68 9.29
C VAL A 55 -6.01 11.13 9.96
N LYS A 56 -5.95 11.53 11.23
CA LYS A 56 -7.13 12.01 11.95
C LYS A 56 -7.81 13.18 11.22
N SER A 57 -7.03 14.15 10.75
CA SER A 57 -7.56 15.29 9.99
C SER A 57 -8.15 14.87 8.65
N ILE A 58 -7.54 13.89 7.98
CA ILE A 58 -8.07 13.30 6.74
C ILE A 58 -9.40 12.59 7.03
N TYR A 59 -9.46 11.75 8.07
CA TYR A 59 -10.69 11.06 8.47
C TYR A 59 -11.82 12.04 8.75
N GLN A 60 -11.58 13.06 9.59
CA GLN A 60 -12.58 14.09 9.90
C GLN A 60 -13.07 14.81 8.65
N PHE A 61 -12.16 15.21 7.75
CA PHE A 61 -12.54 15.83 6.47
C PHE A 61 -13.49 14.94 5.65
N HIS A 62 -13.14 13.67 5.47
CA HIS A 62 -13.95 12.75 4.66
C HIS A 62 -15.25 12.36 5.34
N HIS A 63 -15.21 12.03 6.63
CA HIS A 63 -16.35 11.55 7.41
C HIS A 63 -17.34 12.65 7.76
N ASP A 64 -16.86 13.80 8.26
CA ASP A 64 -17.73 14.85 8.81
C ASP A 64 -18.22 15.82 7.72
N PHE A 65 -17.49 15.95 6.60
CA PHE A 65 -17.77 16.96 5.58
C PHE A 65 -18.06 16.39 4.19
N LEU A 66 -17.14 15.63 3.57
CA LEU A 66 -17.30 15.23 2.17
C LEU A 66 -18.38 14.17 1.98
N LEU A 67 -18.32 13.06 2.72
CA LEU A 67 -19.26 11.95 2.58
C LEU A 67 -20.72 12.39 2.79
N PRO A 68 -21.09 13.15 3.85
CA PRO A 68 -22.48 13.59 4.05
C PRO A 68 -23.01 14.43 2.89
N GLN A 69 -22.14 15.21 2.22
CA GLN A 69 -22.54 16.06 1.09
C GLN A 69 -22.75 15.23 -0.18
N LEU A 70 -21.91 14.22 -0.41
CA LEU A 70 -22.10 13.25 -1.49
C LEU A 70 -23.38 12.44 -1.29
N GLU A 71 -23.65 12.00 -0.05
CA GLU A 71 -24.88 11.28 0.30
C GLU A 71 -26.12 12.14 0.05
N LYS A 72 -26.12 13.37 0.57
CA LYS A 72 -27.21 14.33 0.35
C LYS A 72 -27.44 14.58 -1.13
N ARG A 73 -26.39 14.80 -1.93
CA ARG A 73 -26.56 15.04 -3.37
C ARG A 73 -27.18 13.84 -4.08
N MET A 74 -26.78 12.62 -3.72
CA MET A 74 -27.34 11.42 -4.33
C MET A 74 -28.81 11.17 -3.96
N THR A 75 -29.31 11.70 -2.82
CA THR A 75 -30.74 11.61 -2.47
C THR A 75 -31.63 12.55 -3.29
N ILE A 76 -31.07 13.65 -3.79
CA ILE A 76 -31.82 14.67 -4.57
C ILE A 76 -31.35 14.73 -6.03
N TRP A 77 -30.74 13.66 -6.54
CA TRP A 77 -30.09 13.67 -7.86
C TRP A 77 -31.04 14.06 -8.99
N ASP A 78 -32.29 13.61 -8.94
CA ASP A 78 -33.26 13.89 -10.00
C ASP A 78 -33.66 15.38 -10.05
N GLU A 79 -33.55 16.09 -8.92
CA GLU A 79 -33.78 17.55 -8.82
C GLU A 79 -32.51 18.35 -9.15
N GLU A 80 -31.34 17.84 -8.73
CA GLU A 80 -30.04 18.51 -8.87
C GLU A 80 -28.97 17.55 -9.41
N PRO A 81 -28.98 17.22 -10.73
CA PRO A 81 -28.16 16.14 -11.31
C PRO A 81 -26.69 16.55 -11.57
N ARG A 82 -26.01 17.05 -10.53
CA ARG A 82 -24.64 17.53 -10.56
C ARG A 82 -23.81 17.01 -9.39
N ILE A 83 -22.48 17.01 -9.50
CA ILE A 83 -21.56 16.63 -8.41
C ILE A 83 -20.27 17.45 -8.41
N GLY A 84 -19.97 18.14 -9.51
CA GLY A 84 -18.79 18.96 -9.71
C GLY A 84 -18.72 20.11 -8.71
N ASP A 85 -19.83 20.74 -8.37
CA ASP A 85 -19.92 21.81 -7.37
C ASP A 85 -19.52 21.35 -5.95
N VAL A 86 -19.99 20.16 -5.54
CA VAL A 86 -19.59 19.52 -4.27
C VAL A 86 -18.10 19.26 -4.28
N MET A 87 -17.59 18.66 -5.36
CA MET A 87 -16.17 18.36 -5.46
C MET A 87 -15.31 19.62 -5.52
N ARG A 88 -15.76 20.68 -6.21
CA ARG A 88 -15.07 21.98 -6.26
C ARG A 88 -14.97 22.60 -4.87
N LYS A 89 -16.05 22.54 -4.09
CA LYS A 89 -16.08 23.06 -2.71
C LYS A 89 -15.06 22.37 -1.81
N PHE A 90 -14.86 21.05 -1.98
CA PHE A 90 -14.03 20.25 -1.07
C PHE A 90 -12.62 19.94 -1.59
N ALA A 91 -12.36 20.04 -2.90
CA ALA A 91 -11.05 19.80 -3.49
C ALA A 91 -9.89 20.62 -2.87
N PRO A 92 -10.06 21.89 -2.45
CA PRO A 92 -8.99 22.64 -1.79
C PRO A 92 -8.45 21.97 -0.51
N PHE A 93 -9.29 21.21 0.19
CA PHE A 93 -8.89 20.50 1.42
C PHE A 93 -8.03 19.28 1.13
N LEU A 94 -8.03 18.76 -0.11
CA LEU A 94 -7.14 17.66 -0.49
C LEU A 94 -5.65 18.01 -0.38
N LYS A 95 -5.30 19.29 -0.19
CA LYS A 95 -3.92 19.67 0.17
C LYS A 95 -3.42 18.98 1.45
N LEU A 96 -4.33 18.56 2.35
CA LEU A 96 -4.03 17.78 3.57
C LEU A 96 -3.19 16.52 3.25
N TYR A 97 -3.38 15.94 2.06
CA TYR A 97 -2.64 14.76 1.63
C TYR A 97 -1.17 15.06 1.33
N THR A 98 -0.80 16.32 1.07
CA THR A 98 0.61 16.72 0.90
C THR A 98 1.42 16.41 2.15
N ASP A 99 0.89 16.76 3.33
CA ASP A 99 1.54 16.48 4.61
C ASP A 99 1.55 14.98 4.93
N TYR A 100 0.48 14.27 4.56
CA TYR A 100 0.40 12.82 4.75
C TYR A 100 1.47 12.09 3.94
N VAL A 101 1.51 12.37 2.64
CA VAL A 101 2.45 11.79 1.69
C VAL A 101 3.89 12.13 2.07
N LYS A 102 4.17 13.39 2.42
CA LYS A 102 5.50 13.85 2.84
C LYS A 102 6.01 13.10 4.07
N ASN A 103 5.13 12.79 5.02
CA ASN A 103 5.50 12.11 6.26
C ASN A 103 5.37 10.58 6.20
N PHE A 104 4.89 10.02 5.09
CA PHE A 104 4.56 8.60 4.99
C PHE A 104 5.75 7.68 5.30
N ASP A 105 6.92 7.95 4.71
CA ASP A 105 8.14 7.15 4.94
C ASP A 105 8.54 7.14 6.42
N ARG A 106 8.43 8.30 7.08
CA ARG A 106 8.69 8.44 8.52
C ARG A 106 7.65 7.69 9.34
N SER A 107 6.38 7.76 8.97
CA SER A 107 5.30 7.00 9.61
C SER A 107 5.53 5.50 9.53
N MET A 108 5.86 4.96 8.36
CA MET A 108 6.16 3.54 8.18
C MET A 108 7.39 3.13 8.99
N THR A 109 8.44 3.95 8.99
CA THR A 109 9.64 3.70 9.79
C THR A 109 9.34 3.67 11.28
N THR A 110 8.53 4.61 11.76
CA THR A 110 8.16 4.71 13.17
C THR A 110 7.32 3.50 13.58
N ILE A 111 6.34 3.11 12.76
CA ILE A 111 5.51 1.91 13.03
C ILE A 111 6.40 0.67 13.11
N SER A 112 7.23 0.38 12.11
CA SER A 112 8.09 -0.81 12.11
C SER A 112 9.04 -0.83 13.32
N ALA A 113 9.71 0.29 13.60
CA ALA A 113 10.66 0.37 14.71
C ALA A 113 9.99 0.13 16.08
N TRP A 114 8.76 0.61 16.27
CA TRP A 114 8.05 0.43 17.55
C TRP A 114 7.33 -0.91 17.66
N LEU A 115 6.91 -1.52 16.56
CA LEU A 115 6.45 -2.90 16.55
C LEU A 115 7.58 -3.86 16.98
N GLU A 116 8.82 -3.60 16.57
CA GLU A 116 9.98 -4.38 16.99
C GLU A 116 10.35 -4.13 18.47
N LYS A 117 10.38 -2.85 18.89
CA LYS A 117 10.80 -2.46 20.25
C LYS A 117 9.78 -2.78 21.33
N SER A 118 8.48 -2.78 21.01
CA SER A 118 7.40 -2.94 21.99
C SER A 118 6.57 -4.19 21.68
N PRO A 119 6.84 -5.32 22.35
CA PRO A 119 6.03 -6.53 22.21
C PRO A 119 4.54 -6.30 22.49
N LYS A 120 4.23 -5.37 23.41
CA LYS A 120 2.85 -5.01 23.74
C LYS A 120 2.13 -4.32 22.59
N LEU A 121 2.81 -3.37 21.92
CA LEU A 121 2.26 -2.75 20.70
C LEU A 121 2.10 -3.79 19.59
N ALA A 122 3.08 -4.68 19.41
CA ALA A 122 3.01 -5.75 18.43
C ALA A 122 1.81 -6.67 18.65
N SER A 123 1.61 -7.15 19.88
CA SER A 123 0.45 -7.99 20.23
C SER A 123 -0.87 -7.25 20.04
N PHE A 124 -0.95 -5.96 20.41
CA PHE A 124 -2.14 -5.15 20.18
C PHE A 124 -2.46 -5.03 18.68
N VAL A 125 -1.47 -4.68 17.86
CA VAL A 125 -1.66 -4.54 16.41
C VAL A 125 -2.03 -5.88 15.78
N GLU A 126 -1.40 -6.97 16.20
CA GLU A 126 -1.75 -8.31 15.73
C GLU A 126 -3.20 -8.69 16.08
N GLU A 127 -3.65 -8.41 17.30
CA GLU A 127 -5.04 -8.62 17.72
C GLU A 127 -6.01 -7.83 16.82
N LYS A 128 -5.75 -6.52 16.61
CA LYS A 128 -6.63 -5.68 15.79
C LYS A 128 -6.63 -6.10 14.33
N GLN A 129 -5.50 -6.53 13.77
CA GLN A 129 -5.43 -7.02 12.38
C GLN A 129 -6.25 -8.29 12.12
N ARG A 130 -6.60 -9.06 13.17
CA ARG A 130 -7.48 -10.23 13.07
C ARG A 130 -8.96 -9.87 12.98
N LEU A 131 -9.31 -8.60 13.23
CA LEU A 131 -10.70 -8.15 13.09
C LEU A 131 -11.16 -8.26 11.63
N PRO A 132 -12.42 -8.66 11.37
CA PRO A 132 -12.94 -8.80 10.02
C PRO A 132 -12.82 -7.51 9.17
N GLU A 133 -12.94 -6.33 9.80
CA GLU A 133 -12.83 -5.05 9.10
C GLU A 133 -11.43 -4.78 8.54
N CYS A 134 -10.39 -5.42 9.07
CA CYS A 134 -9.02 -5.34 8.56
C CYS A 134 -8.83 -6.17 7.27
N GLY A 135 -9.73 -7.12 6.97
CA GLY A 135 -9.68 -7.90 5.73
C GLY A 135 -8.37 -8.67 5.53
N ASN A 136 -7.74 -9.12 6.63
CA ASN A 136 -6.41 -9.76 6.65
C ASN A 136 -5.26 -8.90 6.11
N LEU A 137 -5.40 -7.58 6.14
CA LEU A 137 -4.33 -6.65 5.79
C LEU A 137 -3.61 -6.14 7.05
N SER A 138 -2.33 -5.83 6.90
CA SER A 138 -1.54 -5.18 7.95
C SER A 138 -1.95 -3.71 8.14
N LEU A 139 -1.59 -3.14 9.30
CA LEU A 139 -1.73 -1.70 9.53
C LEU A 139 -1.00 -0.89 8.44
N GLN A 140 0.21 -1.29 8.08
CA GLN A 140 0.99 -0.65 7.03
C GLN A 140 0.28 -0.69 5.66
N ASN A 141 -0.41 -1.78 5.34
CA ASN A 141 -1.25 -1.87 4.13
C ASN A 141 -2.40 -0.86 4.16
N HIS A 142 -3.10 -0.73 5.30
CA HIS A 142 -4.18 0.25 5.41
C HIS A 142 -3.68 1.69 5.26
N MET A 143 -2.49 2.00 5.78
CA MET A 143 -1.85 3.31 5.65
C MET A 143 -1.52 3.69 4.19
N LEU A 144 -1.48 2.74 3.24
CA LEU A 144 -1.39 3.09 1.81
C LEU A 144 -2.70 3.64 1.23
N GLY A 145 -3.84 3.33 1.86
CA GLY A 145 -5.17 3.66 1.35
C GLY A 145 -5.37 5.15 1.04
N PRO A 146 -5.00 6.08 1.94
CA PRO A 146 -5.17 7.51 1.68
C PRO A 146 -4.45 8.02 0.44
N ILE A 147 -3.24 7.55 0.17
CA ILE A 147 -2.45 7.99 -0.98
C ILE A 147 -3.17 7.71 -2.31
N GLN A 148 -3.89 6.59 -2.39
CA GLN A 148 -4.58 6.17 -3.61
C GLN A 148 -5.89 6.95 -3.87
N ARG A 149 -6.42 7.66 -2.87
CA ARG A 149 -7.74 8.30 -3.00
C ARG A 149 -7.71 9.52 -3.91
N VAL A 150 -6.69 10.36 -3.81
CA VAL A 150 -6.59 11.60 -4.62
C VAL A 150 -6.52 11.30 -6.13
N PRO A 151 -5.67 10.37 -6.62
CA PRO A 151 -5.69 9.95 -8.03
C PRO A 151 -7.04 9.37 -8.46
N ARG A 152 -7.76 8.70 -7.55
CA ARG A 152 -9.09 8.15 -7.86
C ARG A 152 -10.11 9.26 -8.12
N TYR A 153 -10.10 10.36 -7.35
CA TYR A 153 -10.95 11.51 -7.65
C TYR A 153 -10.61 12.11 -9.01
N GLU A 154 -9.33 12.24 -9.35
CA GLU A 154 -8.91 12.78 -10.64
C GLU A 154 -9.47 11.93 -11.80
N MET A 155 -9.36 10.61 -11.69
CA MET A 155 -9.89 9.67 -12.69
C MET A 155 -11.41 9.77 -12.81
N LEU A 156 -12.13 9.73 -11.67
CA LEU A 156 -13.59 9.81 -11.65
C LEU A 156 -14.11 11.14 -12.20
N LEU A 157 -13.48 12.27 -11.84
CA LEU A 157 -13.86 13.59 -12.34
C LEU A 157 -13.57 13.76 -13.84
N LYS A 158 -12.45 13.22 -14.33
CA LYS A 158 -12.17 13.17 -15.79
C LYS A 158 -13.24 12.40 -16.53
N ASP A 159 -13.63 11.24 -16.02
CA ASP A 159 -14.64 10.41 -16.67
C ASP A 159 -16.03 11.02 -16.54
N TYR A 160 -16.35 11.65 -15.40
CA TYR A 160 -17.59 12.40 -15.21
C TYR A 160 -17.71 13.54 -16.23
N LEU A 161 -16.66 14.37 -16.36
CA LEU A 161 -16.61 15.49 -17.30
C LEU A 161 -16.85 15.05 -18.75
N LYS A 162 -16.27 13.93 -19.19
CA LYS A 162 -16.48 13.38 -20.54
C LYS A 162 -17.91 12.92 -20.81
N ARG A 163 -18.72 12.73 -19.76
CA ARG A 163 -20.08 12.20 -19.85
C ARG A 163 -21.14 13.27 -19.64
N LEU A 164 -20.74 14.49 -19.26
CA LEU A 164 -21.62 15.66 -19.23
C LEU A 164 -21.95 16.11 -20.65
N ASP A 165 -23.17 16.61 -20.81
CA ASP A 165 -23.58 17.30 -22.03
C ASP A 165 -22.84 18.65 -22.13
N SER A 166 -22.66 19.16 -23.35
CA SER A 166 -21.88 20.38 -23.62
C SER A 166 -22.46 21.65 -23.01
N ASP A 167 -23.74 21.64 -22.67
CA ASP A 167 -24.50 22.73 -22.05
C ASP A 167 -24.79 22.44 -20.56
N SER A 168 -24.18 21.40 -19.99
CA SER A 168 -24.39 21.04 -18.59
C SER A 168 -23.93 22.16 -17.66
N PRO A 169 -24.77 22.59 -16.70
CA PRO A 169 -24.40 23.62 -15.72
C PRO A 169 -23.30 23.16 -14.75
N ASP A 170 -22.93 21.87 -14.74
CA ASP A 170 -21.89 21.31 -13.87
C ASP A 170 -20.50 21.23 -14.55
N GLN A 171 -20.40 21.60 -15.82
CA GLN A 171 -19.17 21.48 -16.59
C GLN A 171 -18.03 22.33 -16.00
N ASP A 172 -18.30 23.61 -15.74
CA ASP A 172 -17.31 24.55 -15.17
C ASP A 172 -16.86 24.14 -13.77
N ASP A 173 -17.80 23.70 -12.94
CA ASP A 173 -17.50 23.28 -11.58
C ASP A 173 -16.69 21.98 -11.57
N THR A 174 -16.99 21.05 -12.48
CA THR A 174 -16.21 19.82 -12.66
C THR A 174 -14.80 20.12 -13.17
N ILE A 175 -14.62 21.04 -14.12
CA ILE A 175 -13.29 21.45 -14.62
C ILE A 175 -12.45 22.04 -13.48
N LYS A 176 -13.03 22.98 -12.71
CA LYS A 176 -12.36 23.61 -11.57
C LYS A 176 -12.02 22.59 -10.48
N ALA A 177 -12.95 21.68 -10.16
CA ALA A 177 -12.69 20.60 -9.22
C ALA A 177 -11.51 19.72 -9.67
N LEU A 178 -11.48 19.35 -10.95
CA LEU A 178 -10.41 18.53 -11.53
C LEU A 178 -9.04 19.23 -11.48
N GLU A 179 -8.99 20.54 -11.73
CA GLU A 179 -7.76 21.34 -11.60
C GLU A 179 -7.25 21.36 -10.16
N LEU A 180 -8.13 21.61 -9.19
CA LEU A 180 -7.79 21.61 -7.76
C LEU A 180 -7.29 20.24 -7.29
N VAL A 181 -7.92 19.15 -7.73
CA VAL A 181 -7.49 17.78 -7.43
C VAL A 181 -6.10 17.49 -8.01
N LYS A 182 -5.84 17.91 -9.25
CA LYS A 182 -4.51 17.76 -9.88
C LYS A 182 -3.43 18.52 -9.14
N MET A 183 -3.71 19.74 -8.68
CA MET A 183 -2.76 20.51 -7.88
C MET A 183 -2.41 19.80 -6.58
N ALA A 184 -3.41 19.23 -5.88
CA ALA A 184 -3.17 18.43 -4.68
C ALA A 184 -2.34 17.16 -4.97
N ALA A 185 -2.53 16.53 -6.14
CA ALA A 185 -1.74 15.37 -6.55
C ALA A 185 -0.28 15.72 -6.94
N CYS A 186 -0.03 16.89 -7.53
CA CYS A 186 1.26 17.26 -8.11
C CYS A 186 2.39 17.45 -7.07
N HIS A 187 2.05 17.84 -5.84
CA HIS A 187 3.02 18.03 -4.75
C HIS A 187 3.60 16.73 -4.16
N SER A 188 3.29 15.57 -4.76
CA SER A 188 3.56 14.23 -4.19
C SER A 188 4.56 13.36 -4.97
N ASN A 189 5.06 13.80 -6.13
CA ASN A 189 5.72 12.90 -7.10
C ASN A 189 6.96 12.14 -6.57
N GLU A 190 7.79 12.73 -5.72
CA GLU A 190 8.98 12.05 -5.20
C GLU A 190 8.63 11.02 -4.10
N ALA A 191 7.69 11.36 -3.22
CA ALA A 191 7.17 10.44 -2.20
C ALA A 191 6.36 9.29 -2.82
N MET A 192 5.66 9.51 -3.93
CA MET A 192 4.94 8.46 -4.66
C MET A 192 5.84 7.31 -5.12
N LYS A 193 7.12 7.58 -5.43
CA LYS A 193 8.08 6.54 -5.83
C LYS A 193 8.41 5.60 -4.67
N ASN A 194 8.67 6.14 -3.48
CA ASN A 194 8.98 5.35 -2.28
C ASN A 194 7.74 4.55 -1.82
N ILE A 195 6.56 5.16 -1.94
CA ILE A 195 5.29 4.49 -1.68
C ILE A 195 5.07 3.30 -2.62
N GLU A 196 5.36 3.44 -3.92
CA GLU A 196 5.21 2.33 -4.87
C GLU A 196 6.22 1.19 -4.59
N LYS A 197 7.45 1.53 -4.21
CA LYS A 197 8.42 0.52 -3.73
C LYS A 197 7.88 -0.21 -2.50
N PHE A 198 7.37 0.52 -1.51
CA PHE A 198 6.80 -0.04 -0.29
C PHE A 198 5.58 -0.93 -0.56
N ARG A 199 4.69 -0.50 -1.47
CA ARG A 199 3.55 -1.29 -1.94
C ARG A 199 4.02 -2.62 -2.54
N LYS A 200 5.07 -2.61 -3.35
CA LYS A 200 5.65 -3.83 -3.92
C LYS A 200 6.20 -4.77 -2.84
N LEU A 201 6.82 -4.26 -1.77
CA LEU A 201 7.26 -5.07 -0.63
C LEU A 201 6.08 -5.76 0.06
N LEU A 202 4.99 -5.03 0.29
CA LEU A 202 3.78 -5.56 0.92
C LEU A 202 3.16 -6.67 0.07
N GLU A 203 3.05 -6.46 -1.26
CA GLU A 203 2.57 -7.50 -2.18
C GLU A 203 3.44 -8.76 -2.16
N ILE A 204 4.76 -8.60 -2.10
CA ILE A 204 5.68 -9.74 -1.99
C ILE A 204 5.48 -10.45 -0.65
N ASN A 205 5.37 -9.71 0.45
CA ASN A 205 5.14 -10.29 1.77
C ASN A 205 3.85 -11.10 1.83
N GLU A 206 2.74 -10.56 1.30
CA GLU A 206 1.47 -11.26 1.17
C GLU A 206 1.58 -12.53 0.32
N SER A 207 2.29 -12.45 -0.81
CA SER A 207 2.50 -13.62 -1.69
C SER A 207 3.33 -14.74 -1.06
N LEU A 208 4.00 -14.45 0.07
CA LEU A 208 4.78 -15.38 0.87
C LEU A 208 4.05 -15.82 2.14
N GLY A 209 2.76 -15.47 2.27
CA GLY A 209 1.91 -15.82 3.40
C GLY A 209 1.90 -14.79 4.53
N GLY A 210 2.54 -13.62 4.39
CA GLY A 210 2.44 -12.50 5.32
C GLY A 210 3.21 -12.64 6.64
N PHE A 211 3.82 -13.79 6.91
CA PHE A 211 4.53 -14.08 8.18
C PHE A 211 6.01 -13.66 8.20
N LEU A 212 6.53 -13.16 7.08
CA LEU A 212 7.93 -12.77 7.02
C LEU A 212 8.05 -11.30 7.42
N ASP A 213 9.06 -10.98 8.22
CA ASP A 213 9.44 -9.59 8.50
C ASP A 213 10.14 -8.96 7.29
N LEU A 214 9.38 -8.85 6.19
CA LEU A 214 9.82 -8.28 4.93
C LEU A 214 9.59 -6.77 4.84
N VAL A 215 8.61 -6.28 5.60
CA VAL A 215 8.12 -4.89 5.52
C VAL A 215 8.99 -3.98 6.38
N SER A 216 10.10 -3.54 5.81
CA SER A 216 10.97 -2.52 6.39
C SER A 216 11.00 -1.27 5.49
N PRO A 217 11.00 -0.06 6.08
CA PRO A 217 11.12 1.20 5.33
C PRO A 217 12.44 1.33 4.56
N THR A 218 13.52 0.66 5.00
CA THR A 218 14.84 0.73 4.36
C THR A 218 15.05 -0.39 3.35
N ARG A 219 14.15 -1.37 3.28
CA ARG A 219 14.29 -2.50 2.37
C ARG A 219 13.79 -2.09 0.98
N GLU A 220 14.59 -2.35 -0.04
CA GLU A 220 14.22 -2.08 -1.42
C GLU A 220 14.38 -3.34 -2.27
N LEU A 221 13.37 -3.64 -3.08
CA LEU A 221 13.48 -4.67 -4.10
C LEU A 221 14.40 -4.16 -5.22
N ILE A 222 15.55 -4.83 -5.41
CA ILE A 222 16.50 -4.53 -6.48
C ILE A 222 16.09 -5.27 -7.76
N LYS A 223 15.78 -6.57 -7.64
CA LYS A 223 15.45 -7.42 -8.79
C LYS A 223 14.62 -8.61 -8.38
N GLU A 224 13.75 -9.07 -9.28
CA GLU A 224 13.02 -10.33 -9.13
C GLU A 224 13.06 -11.13 -10.43
N GLY A 225 12.95 -12.45 -10.35
CA GLY A 225 12.93 -13.29 -11.55
C GLY A 225 13.12 -14.79 -11.29
N LYS A 226 12.96 -15.58 -12.34
CA LYS A 226 13.16 -17.04 -12.30
C LYS A 226 14.62 -17.38 -12.53
N LEU A 227 15.16 -18.28 -11.71
CA LEU A 227 16.47 -18.92 -11.90
C LEU A 227 16.35 -20.43 -11.70
N MET A 228 17.27 -21.18 -12.32
CA MET A 228 17.38 -22.61 -12.10
C MET A 228 18.40 -22.87 -10.98
N LYS A 229 17.94 -23.40 -9.85
CA LYS A 229 18.82 -23.88 -8.78
C LYS A 229 19.31 -25.28 -9.10
N ILE A 230 20.60 -25.55 -8.96
CA ILE A 230 21.16 -26.90 -9.02
C ILE A 230 21.12 -27.53 -7.61
N SER A 231 20.63 -28.77 -7.52
CA SER A 231 20.60 -29.52 -6.26
C SER A 231 21.99 -30.04 -5.92
N ALA A 232 22.62 -29.53 -4.86
CA ALA A 232 23.90 -30.08 -4.37
C ALA A 232 23.85 -31.58 -4.00
N ARG A 233 22.65 -32.16 -3.78
CA ARG A 233 22.50 -33.60 -3.46
C ARG A 233 22.27 -34.48 -4.69
N SER A 234 21.64 -33.96 -5.72
CA SER A 234 21.09 -34.78 -6.81
C SER A 234 21.43 -34.27 -8.20
N GLY A 235 22.12 -33.14 -8.33
CA GLY A 235 22.40 -32.48 -9.62
C GLY A 235 21.17 -31.88 -10.32
N LEU A 236 19.96 -32.26 -9.91
CA LEU A 236 18.71 -31.85 -10.57
C LEU A 236 18.51 -30.34 -10.57
N LEU A 237 18.12 -29.84 -11.74
CA LEU A 237 17.69 -28.46 -11.95
C LEU A 237 16.31 -28.24 -11.36
N MET A 238 16.17 -27.20 -10.54
CA MET A 238 14.94 -26.83 -9.87
C MET A 238 14.63 -25.35 -10.12
N GLU A 239 13.51 -25.06 -10.79
CA GLU A 239 13.06 -23.68 -10.97
C GLU A 239 12.78 -23.03 -9.60
N ARG A 240 13.33 -21.83 -9.39
CA ARG A 240 13.09 -20.99 -8.22
C ARG A 240 12.79 -19.58 -8.67
N TYR A 241 11.89 -18.92 -7.94
CA TYR A 241 11.68 -17.49 -8.08
C TYR A 241 12.53 -16.78 -7.03
N ILE A 242 13.29 -15.78 -7.44
CA ILE A 242 14.22 -15.05 -6.61
C ILE A 242 13.69 -13.64 -6.40
N PHE A 243 13.70 -13.18 -5.16
CA PHE A 243 13.54 -11.78 -4.81
C PHE A 243 14.85 -11.29 -4.20
N LEU A 244 15.54 -10.40 -4.89
CA LEU A 244 16.75 -9.75 -4.40
C LEU A 244 16.37 -8.38 -3.85
N PHE A 245 16.54 -8.21 -2.55
CA PHE A 245 16.48 -6.92 -1.87
C PHE A 245 17.89 -6.40 -1.60
N ASN A 246 17.99 -5.14 -1.18
CA ASN A 246 19.27 -4.51 -0.81
C ASN A 246 19.96 -5.16 0.40
N ASP A 247 19.23 -5.81 1.30
CA ASP A 247 19.77 -6.44 2.51
C ASP A 247 19.61 -7.97 2.55
N THR A 248 18.71 -8.54 1.75
CA THR A 248 18.41 -9.98 1.77
C THR A 248 18.04 -10.53 0.39
N LEU A 249 18.35 -11.80 0.14
CA LEU A 249 17.93 -12.55 -1.04
C LEU A 249 17.01 -13.69 -0.62
N LEU A 250 15.82 -13.75 -1.21
CA LEU A 250 14.86 -14.83 -0.99
C LEU A 250 14.89 -15.81 -2.17
N VAL A 251 15.02 -17.08 -1.87
CA VAL A 251 14.88 -18.19 -2.82
C VAL A 251 13.54 -18.87 -2.56
N CYS A 252 12.63 -18.77 -3.52
CA CYS A 252 11.25 -19.21 -3.37
C CYS A 252 10.89 -20.31 -4.37
N GLN A 253 9.98 -21.19 -3.97
CA GLN A 253 9.30 -22.11 -4.87
C GLN A 253 7.96 -21.51 -5.28
N THR A 254 7.71 -21.42 -6.58
CA THR A 254 6.40 -21.03 -7.12
C THR A 254 5.37 -22.09 -6.77
N MET A 255 4.25 -21.68 -6.16
CA MET A 255 3.15 -22.58 -5.85
C MET A 255 2.18 -22.65 -7.05
N PRO A 256 1.59 -23.81 -7.37
CA PRO A 256 0.57 -23.88 -8.41
C PRO A 256 -0.60 -22.95 -8.07
N THR A 257 -0.96 -22.05 -8.98
CA THR A 257 -2.12 -21.18 -8.80
C THR A 257 -3.38 -22.01 -9.02
N ALA A 258 -4.10 -22.32 -7.95
CA ALA A 258 -5.23 -23.26 -8.00
C ALA A 258 -6.49 -22.70 -8.71
N MET A 259 -6.57 -21.38 -8.98
CA MET A 259 -7.69 -20.76 -9.69
C MET A 259 -7.25 -19.56 -10.53
N ILE A 260 -7.98 -19.32 -11.62
CA ILE A 260 -7.84 -18.15 -12.49
C ILE A 260 -8.25 -16.90 -11.68
N GLY A 261 -7.35 -15.92 -11.58
CA GLY A 261 -7.61 -14.63 -10.92
C GLY A 261 -6.96 -14.45 -9.54
N LEU A 262 -6.40 -15.50 -8.92
CA LEU A 262 -5.60 -15.37 -7.70
C LEU A 262 -4.16 -14.94 -8.03
N LYS A 263 -3.61 -14.03 -7.22
CA LYS A 263 -2.20 -13.62 -7.30
C LYS A 263 -1.28 -14.83 -7.09
N GLN A 264 -0.18 -14.89 -7.84
CA GLN A 264 0.84 -15.94 -7.72
C GLN A 264 1.35 -16.02 -6.27
N GLN A 265 1.34 -17.23 -5.71
CA GLN A 265 1.84 -17.52 -4.36
C GLN A 265 3.21 -18.18 -4.40
N TYR A 266 4.01 -17.93 -3.36
CA TYR A 266 5.37 -18.43 -3.24
C TYR A 266 5.58 -19.09 -1.88
N ARG A 267 6.40 -20.15 -1.85
CA ARG A 267 6.88 -20.77 -0.62
C ARG A 267 8.37 -20.49 -0.45
N LEU A 268 8.73 -19.79 0.63
CA LEU A 268 10.14 -19.53 0.95
C LEU A 268 10.89 -20.85 1.16
N LYS A 269 12.05 -21.00 0.50
CA LYS A 269 12.95 -22.16 0.64
C LYS A 269 14.26 -21.80 1.32
N SER A 270 14.76 -20.60 1.09
CA SER A 270 15.98 -20.10 1.74
C SER A 270 15.96 -18.57 1.74
N ARG A 271 16.43 -17.98 2.84
CA ARG A 271 16.71 -16.56 2.98
C ARG A 271 18.22 -16.43 3.20
N LEU A 272 18.85 -15.52 2.46
CA LEU A 272 20.28 -15.22 2.55
C LEU A 272 20.45 -13.74 2.88
N GLU A 273 21.34 -13.40 3.78
CA GLU A 273 21.76 -12.00 4.00
C GLU A 273 22.72 -11.58 2.90
N VAL A 274 22.56 -10.36 2.40
CA VAL A 274 23.44 -9.78 1.38
C VAL A 274 24.78 -9.35 1.99
N ASP A 275 24.81 -9.04 3.29
CA ASP A 275 26.07 -8.71 3.97
C ASP A 275 27.07 -9.88 3.93
N GLY A 276 28.25 -9.61 3.35
CA GLY A 276 29.28 -10.61 3.11
C GLY A 276 28.93 -11.65 2.04
N MET A 277 27.91 -11.42 1.22
CA MET A 277 27.57 -12.28 0.09
C MET A 277 28.62 -12.16 -1.03
N GLN A 278 29.04 -13.30 -1.58
CA GLN A 278 29.94 -13.40 -2.72
C GLN A 278 29.24 -14.12 -3.87
N VAL A 279 29.45 -13.61 -5.07
CA VAL A 279 29.07 -14.28 -6.32
C VAL A 279 30.33 -14.86 -6.92
N LEU A 280 30.38 -16.18 -7.08
CA LEU A 280 31.51 -16.90 -7.65
C LEU A 280 31.09 -17.51 -8.97
N GLU A 281 32.01 -17.55 -9.94
CA GLU A 281 31.79 -18.25 -11.20
C GLU A 281 31.63 -19.75 -10.95
N GLY A 282 30.74 -20.40 -11.70
CA GLY A 282 30.49 -21.82 -11.58
C GLY A 282 31.57 -22.64 -12.28
N ASP A 283 31.98 -23.73 -11.64
CA ASP A 283 32.94 -24.70 -12.16
C ASP A 283 32.24 -25.99 -12.64
N ASN A 284 30.93 -25.92 -12.86
CA ASN A 284 30.12 -27.06 -13.27
C ASN A 284 30.46 -27.48 -14.72
N LEU A 285 31.05 -28.67 -14.86
CA LEU A 285 31.48 -29.21 -16.16
C LEU A 285 30.32 -29.70 -17.03
N GLU A 286 29.16 -30.00 -16.44
CA GLU A 286 27.99 -30.54 -17.15
C GLU A 286 26.99 -29.45 -17.55
N THR A 287 26.84 -28.42 -16.72
CA THR A 287 25.88 -27.33 -16.94
C THR A 287 26.62 -26.01 -17.16
N PRO A 288 26.59 -25.42 -18.37
CA PRO A 288 27.24 -24.15 -18.65
C PRO A 288 26.52 -22.98 -17.95
N ASN A 289 27.18 -21.82 -17.87
CA ASN A 289 26.62 -20.58 -17.31
C ASN A 289 26.11 -20.75 -15.87
N THR A 290 26.86 -21.51 -15.07
CA THR A 290 26.59 -21.67 -13.64
C THR A 290 27.31 -20.61 -12.83
N PHE A 291 26.77 -20.30 -11.66
CA PHE A 291 27.38 -19.41 -10.69
C PHE A 291 26.92 -19.78 -9.28
N TYR A 292 27.75 -19.52 -8.29
CA TYR A 292 27.44 -19.72 -6.88
C TYR A 292 27.10 -18.39 -6.22
N ILE A 293 26.04 -18.39 -5.43
CA ILE A 293 25.79 -17.37 -4.42
C ILE A 293 26.22 -17.94 -3.07
N LYS A 294 27.30 -17.40 -2.51
CA LYS A 294 27.84 -17.77 -1.20
C LYS A 294 27.50 -16.68 -0.19
N SER A 295 26.69 -17.02 0.80
CA SER A 295 26.46 -16.21 2.01
C SER A 295 27.27 -16.78 3.19
N LYS A 296 27.29 -16.08 4.31
CA LYS A 296 27.91 -16.57 5.57
C LYS A 296 27.38 -17.94 6.02
N GLN A 297 26.12 -18.24 5.71
CA GLN A 297 25.41 -19.43 6.20
C GLN A 297 25.28 -20.53 5.15
N LYS A 298 25.31 -20.18 3.87
CA LYS A 298 24.91 -21.09 2.79
C LYS A 298 25.47 -20.70 1.44
N THR A 299 25.89 -21.70 0.68
CA THR A 299 26.21 -21.60 -0.75
C THR A 299 25.10 -22.25 -1.57
N ILE A 300 24.64 -21.58 -2.61
CA ILE A 300 23.64 -22.10 -3.55
C ILE A 300 24.15 -21.90 -4.97
N GLU A 301 24.13 -22.98 -5.74
CA GLU A 301 24.46 -22.97 -7.17
C GLU A 301 23.21 -22.68 -8.01
N PHE A 302 23.37 -21.76 -8.95
CA PHE A 302 22.36 -21.38 -9.92
C PHE A 302 22.90 -21.50 -11.33
N HIS A 303 21.97 -21.61 -12.28
CA HIS A 303 22.21 -21.63 -13.71
C HIS A 303 21.32 -20.57 -14.39
N THR A 304 21.92 -19.80 -15.30
CA THR A 304 21.20 -18.91 -16.22
C THR A 304 21.20 -19.48 -17.63
N ARG A 305 20.04 -19.45 -18.30
CA ARG A 305 19.94 -19.76 -19.73
C ARG A 305 20.61 -18.68 -20.58
#